data_AF-A0A4V3XJ99-F1
#
_entry.id   AF-A0A4V3XJ99-F1
#
_cell.length_a   1.000
_cell.length_b   1.000
_cell.length_c   1.000
_cell.angle_alpha   90.00
_cell.angle_beta   90.00
_cell.angle_gamma   90.00
#
_symmetry.space_group_name_H-M   'P 1'
#
loop_
_entity.id
_entity.type
_entity.pdbx_description
1 polymer ?
#
loop_
_entity_poly.entity_id
_entity_poly.type
_entity_poly.pdbx_seq_one_letter_code
_entity_poly.pdbx_strand_id
1 'polypeptide(L)'
;MLAARVPISLRNGPNQAIEDLTALFAHIIATHEEGLVLKADESRYNDWKMPWIKMKKDYIPGLGDTVDMVILGASWDKNRARELCVAPTVLTTFYLGMLNKPDHAAVQPTSKPHFECTFVVEYGLTREKLEELNFMIRASDPVSTATSEGALPYTHSLYPGLSRPTLMLTKPLVAEIFGAGFTKPPGSKLYELRFSRISKVFRPSERSWIDAVTVQEFQQLARHATGRDRPGKLEDDWCNEVWGKPSSPGVNGASKQKHREEEWFGKLERSEGRSPTRRRLFLYDTDTENAQAVTASASKEPGPSTLPAAMASVTNVAAMPQSPTPGRLMLPPASNTLPSEVDPTVVVSTQCALMPPPVLRRESTEIVNSEQPVPSSSHLSELDVPATLSAFLRNAVVWFARPADAKRPAGRSPSRRVAPLGNQVNTLETFLVACGWTTTSSGCPWADKGVVFVDDSSEQWLEYPMLRLLKWRSNFVGQVVLVKPVWVLSMRVLEHQLWAAEGEVDVESYCLSKLG
;
A
#
# COMPACT_ATOMS: atom_id res chain seq x y z
N MET A 1 -10.74 12.45 -5.46
CA MET A 1 -10.97 12.10 -4.04
C MET A 1 -9.60 11.93 -3.39
N LEU A 2 -9.29 12.68 -2.34
CA LEU A 2 -8.03 12.49 -1.59
C LEU A 2 -8.20 11.25 -0.70
N ALA A 3 -7.16 10.43 -0.55
CA ALA A 3 -7.18 9.30 0.37
C ALA A 3 -7.52 9.78 1.80
N ALA A 4 -8.35 9.02 2.51
CA ALA A 4 -8.69 9.31 3.90
C ALA A 4 -7.41 9.39 4.75
N ARG A 5 -7.36 10.34 5.68
CA ARG A 5 -6.23 10.55 6.59
C ARG A 5 -6.73 10.42 8.02
N VAL A 6 -6.08 9.56 8.78
CA VAL A 6 -6.40 9.35 10.20
C VAL A 6 -5.14 9.69 11.01
N PRO A 7 -5.19 10.71 11.89
CA PRO A 7 -4.06 11.03 12.75
C PRO A 7 -3.93 9.98 13.86
N ILE A 8 -2.71 9.46 14.05
CA ILE A 8 -2.37 8.61 15.20
C ILE A 8 -1.52 9.45 16.16
N SER A 9 -2.04 9.72 17.35
CA SER A 9 -1.39 10.62 18.31
C SER A 9 -0.34 9.86 19.13
N LEU A 10 0.91 10.33 19.07
CA LEU A 10 1.98 9.85 19.95
C LEU A 10 1.94 10.51 21.36
N ARG A 11 1.04 11.48 21.59
CA ARG A 11 0.98 12.23 22.86
C ARG A 11 0.59 11.36 24.04
N ASN A 12 -0.27 10.36 23.81
CA ASN A 12 -0.77 9.45 24.84
C ASN A 12 0.19 8.27 25.11
N GLY A 13 1.43 8.38 24.61
CA GLY A 13 2.46 7.34 24.72
C GLY A 13 2.43 6.33 23.57
N PRO A 14 3.54 5.57 23.39
CA PRO A 14 3.71 4.68 22.25
C PRO A 14 2.74 3.49 22.26
N ASN A 15 2.33 3.00 23.44
CA ASN A 15 1.43 1.85 23.54
C ASN A 15 0.03 2.16 23.01
N GLN A 16 -0.53 3.33 23.36
CA GLN A 16 -1.84 3.74 22.84
C GLN A 16 -1.77 3.98 21.32
N ALA A 17 -0.70 4.61 20.84
CA ALA A 17 -0.51 4.81 19.41
C ALA A 17 -0.41 3.50 18.61
N ILE A 18 0.24 2.47 19.17
CA ILE A 18 0.29 1.13 18.58
C ILE A 18 -1.11 0.51 18.55
N GLU A 19 -1.86 0.59 19.66
CA GLU A 19 -3.23 0.07 19.73
C GLU A 19 -4.14 0.76 18.70
N ASP A 20 -4.07 2.09 18.60
CA ASP A 20 -4.86 2.89 17.66
C ASP A 20 -4.49 2.54 16.19
N LEU A 21 -3.19 2.35 15.91
CA LEU A 21 -2.72 1.92 14.59
C LEU A 21 -3.19 0.49 14.26
N THR A 22 -3.14 -0.43 15.23
CA THR A 22 -3.60 -1.81 15.07
C THR A 22 -5.10 -1.86 14.82
N ALA A 23 -5.88 -1.05 15.54
CA ALA A 23 -7.33 -0.89 15.35
C ALA A 23 -7.65 -0.35 13.96
N LEU A 24 -6.95 0.70 13.52
CA LEU A 24 -7.08 1.25 12.18
C LEU A 24 -6.70 0.24 11.10
N PHE A 25 -5.61 -0.50 11.29
CA PHE A 25 -5.17 -1.48 10.30
C PHE A 25 -6.14 -2.66 10.18
N ALA A 26 -6.71 -3.13 11.30
CA ALA A 26 -7.78 -4.12 11.30
C ALA A 26 -9.02 -3.65 10.52
N HIS A 27 -9.41 -2.38 10.70
CA HIS A 27 -10.50 -1.76 9.95
C HIS A 27 -10.24 -1.78 8.43
N ILE A 28 -9.06 -1.33 8.00
CA ILE A 28 -8.65 -1.28 6.60
C ILE A 28 -8.64 -2.67 5.96
N ILE A 29 -8.18 -3.70 6.68
CA ILE A 29 -8.24 -5.08 6.17
C ILE A 29 -9.69 -5.57 6.09
N ALA A 30 -10.53 -5.24 7.08
CA ALA A 30 -11.94 -5.66 7.11
C ALA A 30 -12.81 -4.99 6.03
N THR A 31 -12.42 -3.81 5.56
CA THR A 31 -13.00 -3.11 4.39
C THR A 31 -12.43 -3.57 3.06
N HIS A 32 -11.55 -4.58 3.05
CA HIS A 32 -10.91 -5.13 1.86
C HIS A 32 -9.99 -4.14 1.12
N GLU A 33 -9.43 -3.17 1.85
CA GLU A 33 -8.40 -2.28 1.33
C GLU A 33 -7.01 -2.93 1.39
N GLU A 34 -6.06 -2.39 0.61
CA GLU A 34 -4.73 -2.99 0.44
C GLU A 34 -3.82 -2.80 1.68
N GLY A 35 -3.97 -1.69 2.39
CA GLY A 35 -3.15 -1.36 3.56
C GLY A 35 -3.00 0.14 3.80
N LEU A 36 -2.00 0.50 4.59
CA LEU A 36 -1.75 1.86 5.06
C LEU A 36 -0.45 2.44 4.50
N VAL A 37 -0.40 3.78 4.42
CA VAL A 37 0.85 4.53 4.23
C VAL A 37 1.05 5.44 5.44
N LEU A 38 2.03 5.11 6.27
CA LEU A 38 2.39 5.88 7.45
C LEU A 38 3.30 7.03 7.04
N LYS A 39 2.96 8.23 7.51
CA LYS A 39 3.71 9.46 7.24
C LYS A 39 3.87 10.20 8.54
N ALA A 40 5.08 10.67 8.84
CA ALA A 40 5.25 11.63 9.91
C ALA A 40 4.54 12.93 9.52
N ASP A 41 3.86 13.55 10.48
CA ASP A 41 3.08 14.79 10.26
C ASP A 41 3.99 15.92 9.75
N GLU A 42 5.20 15.98 10.28
CA GLU A 42 6.23 16.93 9.87
C GLU A 42 7.00 16.55 8.59
N SER A 43 6.75 15.37 8.01
CA SER A 43 7.50 14.91 6.83
C SER A 43 7.17 15.75 5.60
N ARG A 44 8.21 16.13 4.87
CA ARG A 44 8.07 16.76 3.56
C ARG A 44 7.94 15.71 2.47
N TYR A 45 7.55 16.16 1.28
CA TYR A 45 7.58 15.29 0.11
C TYR A 45 9.02 14.85 -0.16
N ASN A 46 9.24 13.53 -0.26
CA ASN A 46 10.55 12.92 -0.49
C ASN A 46 11.60 13.23 0.60
N ASP A 47 11.16 13.31 1.87
CA ASP A 47 12.08 13.46 3.01
C ASP A 47 12.75 12.12 3.34
N TRP A 48 14.05 11.99 3.04
CA TRP A 48 14.81 10.77 3.30
C TRP A 48 15.01 10.46 4.80
N LYS A 49 14.91 11.46 5.68
CA LYS A 49 15.01 11.27 7.13
C LYS A 49 13.70 10.80 7.74
N MET A 50 12.58 11.06 7.07
CA MET A 50 11.23 10.68 7.49
C MET A 50 10.51 9.96 6.35
N PRO A 51 11.02 8.77 5.95
CA PRO A 51 10.49 8.05 4.81
C PRO A 51 9.04 7.62 5.09
N TRP A 52 8.23 7.61 4.04
CA TRP A 52 6.89 7.06 4.12
C TRP A 52 6.95 5.54 4.16
N ILE A 53 6.22 4.95 5.10
CA ILE A 53 6.23 3.50 5.33
C ILE A 53 4.94 2.91 4.79
N LYS A 54 5.05 1.89 3.94
CA LYS A 54 3.89 1.13 3.46
C LYS A 54 3.68 -0.08 4.36
N MET A 55 2.49 -0.22 4.92
CA MET A 55 2.11 -1.33 5.78
C MET A 55 0.98 -2.11 5.10
N LYS A 56 1.21 -3.40 4.85
CA LYS A 56 0.26 -4.30 4.16
C LYS A 56 0.21 -5.65 4.86
N LYS A 57 -0.92 -6.33 4.77
CA LYS A 57 -1.10 -7.63 5.48
C LYS A 57 -0.11 -8.69 4.99
N ASP A 58 0.23 -8.69 3.70
CA ASP A 58 1.13 -9.67 3.09
C ASP A 58 2.60 -9.48 3.48
N TYR A 59 2.94 -8.36 4.13
CA TYR A 59 4.28 -8.11 4.67
C TYR A 59 4.44 -8.68 6.08
N ILE A 60 3.34 -9.04 6.76
CA ILE A 60 3.36 -9.63 8.09
C ILE A 60 3.28 -11.15 7.95
N PRO A 61 4.29 -11.91 8.39
CA PRO A 61 4.28 -13.37 8.30
C PRO A 61 3.01 -13.97 8.91
N GLY A 62 2.36 -14.86 8.17
CA GLY A 62 1.14 -15.55 8.60
C GLY A 62 -0.18 -14.76 8.46
N LEU A 63 -0.14 -13.50 8.01
CA LEU A 63 -1.36 -12.69 7.80
C LEU A 63 -1.71 -12.43 6.32
N GLY A 64 -0.82 -12.82 5.40
CA GLY A 64 -1.08 -12.79 3.95
C GLY A 64 -2.14 -13.80 3.51
N ASP A 65 -2.75 -13.58 2.36
CA ASP A 65 -3.64 -14.57 1.75
C ASP A 65 -2.79 -15.77 1.30
N THR A 66 -2.89 -16.87 2.04
CA THR A 66 -2.04 -18.05 1.92
C THR A 66 -2.88 -19.27 1.56
N VAL A 67 -2.43 -20.06 0.60
CA VAL A 67 -3.13 -21.24 0.07
C VAL A 67 -2.13 -22.34 -0.29
N ASP A 68 -2.51 -23.58 -0.03
CA ASP A 68 -1.73 -24.74 -0.46
C ASP A 68 -2.16 -25.18 -1.86
N MET A 69 -1.24 -25.12 -2.81
CA MET A 69 -1.50 -25.42 -4.23
C MET A 69 -0.57 -26.49 -4.76
N VAL A 70 -0.96 -27.12 -5.88
CA VAL A 70 -0.20 -28.20 -6.48
C VAL A 70 0.75 -27.67 -7.54
N ILE A 71 2.04 -27.98 -7.45
CA ILE A 71 3.00 -27.78 -8.53
C ILE A 71 2.85 -28.94 -9.52
N LEU A 72 2.43 -28.62 -10.74
CA LEU A 72 2.22 -29.61 -11.81
C LEU A 72 3.34 -29.61 -12.85
N GLY A 73 3.94 -28.45 -13.07
CA GLY A 73 4.94 -28.27 -14.11
C GLY A 73 5.97 -27.22 -13.74
N ALA A 74 7.05 -27.21 -14.51
CA ALA A 74 8.15 -26.30 -14.30
C ALA A 74 8.79 -25.88 -15.63
N SER A 75 9.39 -24.71 -15.63
CA SER A 75 10.12 -24.15 -16.77
C SER A 75 11.29 -23.29 -16.30
N TRP A 76 12.13 -22.94 -17.26
CA TRP A 76 13.17 -21.93 -17.11
C TRP A 76 12.71 -20.60 -17.71
N ASP A 77 12.88 -19.52 -16.97
CA ASP A 77 12.73 -18.17 -17.48
C ASP A 77 14.09 -17.45 -17.51
N LYS A 78 14.38 -16.82 -18.65
CA LYS A 78 15.66 -16.16 -18.90
C LYS A 78 15.92 -14.99 -17.98
N ASN A 79 14.90 -14.17 -17.71
CA ASN A 79 15.07 -12.95 -16.93
C ASN A 79 15.20 -13.30 -15.46
N ARG A 80 14.38 -14.23 -14.98
CA ARG A 80 14.43 -14.73 -13.61
C ARG A 80 15.74 -15.44 -13.30
N ALA A 81 16.23 -16.27 -14.23
CA ALA A 81 17.50 -16.96 -14.05
C ALA A 81 18.70 -16.00 -13.99
N ARG A 82 18.66 -14.91 -14.75
CA ARG A 82 19.67 -13.83 -14.68
C ARG A 82 19.63 -13.11 -13.33
N GLU A 83 18.43 -12.82 -12.81
CA GLU A 83 18.27 -12.20 -11.48
C GLU A 83 18.85 -13.08 -10.36
N LEU A 84 18.67 -14.39 -10.48
CA LEU A 84 19.14 -15.38 -9.49
C LEU A 84 20.60 -15.84 -9.73
N CYS A 85 21.22 -15.44 -10.84
CA CYS A 85 22.54 -15.92 -11.28
C CYS A 85 22.62 -17.46 -11.30
N VAL A 86 21.64 -18.11 -11.92
CA VAL A 86 21.55 -19.58 -12.05
C VAL A 86 21.67 -20.04 -13.51
N ALA A 87 22.12 -21.28 -13.70
CA ALA A 87 22.32 -21.87 -15.02
C ALA A 87 20.99 -22.09 -15.78
N PRO A 88 21.00 -22.19 -17.12
CA PRO A 88 19.82 -22.52 -17.92
C PRO A 88 19.14 -23.86 -17.59
N THR A 89 19.84 -24.72 -16.85
CA THR A 89 19.31 -25.99 -16.37
C THR A 89 18.44 -25.84 -15.12
N VAL A 90 18.48 -24.72 -14.40
CA VAL A 90 17.73 -24.55 -13.15
C VAL A 90 16.31 -24.10 -13.47
N LEU A 91 15.30 -24.85 -13.03
CA LEU A 91 13.91 -24.48 -13.16
C LEU A 91 13.61 -23.29 -12.23
N THR A 92 13.01 -22.22 -12.78
CA THR A 92 12.75 -20.97 -12.06
C THR A 92 11.26 -20.61 -12.00
N THR A 93 10.45 -21.21 -12.88
CA THR A 93 9.04 -20.86 -13.06
C THR A 93 8.20 -22.12 -12.83
N PHE A 94 7.27 -22.07 -11.87
CA PHE A 94 6.49 -23.23 -11.44
C PHE A 94 5.01 -23.02 -11.73
N TYR A 95 4.36 -24.04 -12.28
CA TYR A 95 2.98 -24.02 -12.74
C TYR A 95 2.07 -24.55 -11.65
N LEU A 96 1.16 -23.70 -11.16
CA LEU A 96 0.29 -24.01 -10.04
C LEU A 96 -1.08 -24.48 -10.53
N GLY A 97 -1.52 -25.60 -9.98
CA GLY A 97 -2.79 -26.24 -10.26
C GLY A 97 -3.66 -26.39 -9.03
N MET A 98 -4.97 -26.41 -9.27
CA MET A 98 -6.00 -26.71 -8.28
C MET A 98 -6.75 -27.95 -8.70
N LEU A 99 -7.14 -28.78 -7.72
CA LEU A 99 -7.93 -29.96 -8.00
C LEU A 99 -9.37 -29.55 -8.38
N ASN A 100 -9.83 -30.00 -9.54
CA ASN A 100 -11.20 -29.80 -10.00
C ASN A 100 -12.05 -31.02 -9.59
N LYS A 101 -12.76 -30.89 -8.47
CA LYS A 101 -13.75 -31.89 -8.04
C LYS A 101 -15.10 -31.54 -8.68
N PRO A 102 -15.76 -32.45 -9.41
CA PRO A 102 -17.12 -32.19 -9.89
C PRO A 102 -18.08 -32.06 -8.70
N ASP A 103 -18.92 -31.01 -8.71
CA ASP A 103 -19.88 -30.65 -7.64
C ASP A 103 -20.89 -31.78 -7.30
N HIS A 104 -21.18 -32.65 -8.26
CA HIS A 104 -22.10 -33.77 -8.08
C HIS A 104 -21.67 -34.95 -8.95
N ALA A 105 -20.78 -35.81 -8.44
CA ALA A 105 -20.66 -37.16 -8.98
C ALA A 105 -20.09 -38.09 -7.93
N ALA A 106 -20.84 -39.15 -7.64
CA ALA A 106 -20.29 -40.40 -7.13
C ALA A 106 -19.00 -40.69 -7.88
N VAL A 107 -17.87 -40.56 -7.17
CA VAL A 107 -16.55 -40.86 -7.71
C VAL A 107 -16.61 -42.28 -8.23
N GLN A 108 -16.59 -42.46 -9.55
CA GLN A 108 -16.12 -43.73 -10.06
C GLN A 108 -14.68 -43.85 -9.54
N PRO A 109 -14.33 -44.90 -8.78
CA PRO A 109 -13.01 -45.02 -8.14
C PRO A 109 -11.81 -45.00 -9.11
N THR A 110 -12.07 -44.98 -10.41
CA THR A 110 -11.14 -45.22 -11.50
C THR A 110 -10.82 -43.98 -12.36
N SER A 111 -11.45 -42.82 -12.12
CA SER A 111 -11.16 -41.62 -12.92
C SER A 111 -9.88 -40.91 -12.46
N LYS A 112 -8.96 -40.61 -13.38
CA LYS A 112 -7.75 -39.81 -13.12
C LYS A 112 -8.13 -38.43 -12.54
N PRO A 113 -7.41 -37.88 -11.54
CA PRO A 113 -7.68 -36.54 -11.03
C PRO A 113 -7.46 -35.49 -12.13
N HIS A 114 -8.28 -34.44 -12.13
CA HIS A 114 -8.19 -33.33 -13.08
C HIS A 114 -7.73 -32.06 -12.36
N PHE A 115 -6.71 -31.39 -12.90
CA PHE A 115 -6.21 -30.14 -12.34
C PHE A 115 -6.37 -28.95 -13.29
N GLU A 116 -6.80 -27.82 -12.75
CA GLU A 116 -6.88 -26.54 -13.45
C GLU A 116 -5.65 -25.71 -13.10
N CYS A 117 -4.78 -25.48 -14.09
CA CYS A 117 -3.58 -24.66 -13.93
C CYS A 117 -3.84 -23.23 -14.38
N THR A 118 -3.87 -22.31 -13.42
CA THR A 118 -4.35 -20.95 -13.63
C THR A 118 -3.26 -19.90 -13.74
N PHE A 119 -2.16 -20.04 -12.98
CA PHE A 119 -1.05 -19.09 -13.00
C PHE A 119 0.30 -19.76 -12.68
N VAL A 120 1.38 -19.00 -12.86
CA VAL A 120 2.76 -19.41 -12.56
C VAL A 120 3.32 -18.62 -11.39
N VAL A 121 4.28 -19.21 -10.67
CA VAL A 121 5.02 -18.56 -9.59
C VAL A 121 6.52 -18.65 -9.81
N GLU A 122 7.22 -17.54 -9.58
CA GLU A 122 8.66 -17.39 -9.85
C GLU A 122 9.46 -16.87 -8.63
N TYR A 123 8.76 -16.40 -7.60
CA TYR A 123 9.33 -15.71 -6.46
C TYR A 123 9.04 -16.44 -5.14
N GLY A 124 9.78 -16.08 -4.08
CA GLY A 124 9.55 -16.53 -2.70
C GLY A 124 10.59 -17.51 -2.16
N LEU A 125 11.19 -18.34 -3.02
CA LEU A 125 12.26 -19.25 -2.61
C LEU A 125 13.62 -18.55 -2.54
N THR A 126 14.40 -18.89 -1.51
CA THR A 126 15.84 -18.61 -1.49
C THR A 126 16.55 -19.48 -2.51
N ARG A 127 17.81 -19.18 -2.82
CA ARG A 127 18.60 -19.97 -3.78
C ARG A 127 18.74 -21.43 -3.33
N GLU A 128 18.97 -21.66 -2.05
CA GLU A 128 19.12 -23.00 -1.46
C GLU A 128 17.81 -23.79 -1.57
N LYS A 129 16.68 -23.16 -1.25
CA LYS A 129 15.35 -23.79 -1.39
C LYS A 129 14.98 -24.06 -2.84
N LEU A 130 15.40 -23.20 -3.77
CA LEU A 130 15.21 -23.39 -5.19
C LEU A 130 16.00 -24.59 -5.72
N GLU A 131 17.25 -24.74 -5.26
CA GLU A 131 18.10 -25.90 -5.56
C GLU A 131 17.49 -27.20 -5.00
N GLU A 132 16.97 -27.18 -3.77
CA GLU A 132 16.25 -28.31 -3.17
C GLU A 132 15.01 -28.69 -3.99
N LEU A 133 14.19 -27.71 -4.40
CA LEU A 133 13.02 -27.95 -5.25
C LEU A 133 13.41 -28.54 -6.60
N ASN A 134 14.46 -28.01 -7.24
CA ASN A 134 14.98 -28.54 -8.48
C ASN A 134 15.45 -29.99 -8.34
N PHE A 135 16.14 -30.31 -7.24
CA PHE A 135 16.56 -31.68 -6.93
C PHE A 135 15.35 -32.61 -6.78
N MET A 136 14.33 -32.21 -6.01
CA MET A 136 13.10 -33.00 -5.82
C MET A 136 12.37 -33.26 -7.13
N ILE A 137 12.24 -32.23 -7.99
CA ILE A 137 11.58 -32.37 -9.28
C ILE A 137 12.35 -33.35 -10.17
N ARG A 138 13.69 -33.20 -10.25
CA ARG A 138 14.53 -34.06 -11.08
C ARG A 138 14.56 -35.51 -10.60
N ALA A 139 14.57 -35.73 -9.29
CA ALA A 139 14.51 -37.06 -8.69
C ALA A 139 13.14 -37.74 -8.85
N SER A 140 12.12 -37.01 -9.31
CA SER A 140 10.75 -37.54 -9.52
C SER A 140 10.47 -37.92 -10.97
N ASP A 141 11.50 -38.07 -11.81
CA ASP A 141 11.40 -38.43 -13.23
C ASP A 141 10.33 -37.62 -13.98
N PRO A 142 10.49 -36.28 -14.07
CA PRO A 142 9.53 -35.43 -14.73
C PRO A 142 9.57 -35.68 -16.24
N VAL A 143 8.42 -35.53 -16.90
CA VAL A 143 8.30 -35.80 -18.33
C VAL A 143 8.27 -34.49 -19.11
N SER A 144 8.94 -34.47 -20.26
CA SER A 144 8.88 -33.31 -21.16
C SER A 144 7.50 -33.20 -21.80
N THR A 145 6.91 -32.00 -21.74
CA THR A 145 5.60 -31.70 -22.35
C THR A 145 5.55 -31.96 -23.85
N ALA A 146 6.68 -31.88 -24.55
CA ALA A 146 6.74 -32.10 -26.00
C ALA A 146 6.48 -33.56 -26.40
N THR A 147 6.67 -34.52 -25.50
CA THR A 147 6.75 -35.95 -25.84
C THR A 147 5.68 -36.80 -25.16
N SER A 148 4.79 -36.21 -24.34
CA SER A 148 4.05 -36.98 -23.33
C SER A 148 2.55 -36.69 -23.22
N GLU A 149 1.85 -36.70 -24.35
CA GLU A 149 0.39 -36.81 -24.31
C GLU A 149 0.01 -38.22 -23.83
N GLY A 150 -0.41 -38.35 -22.56
CA GLY A 150 -0.97 -39.58 -21.98
C GLY A 150 -0.15 -40.31 -20.91
N ALA A 151 1.11 -39.90 -20.68
CA ALA A 151 1.99 -40.55 -19.70
C ALA A 151 1.71 -40.16 -18.22
N LEU A 152 0.94 -39.11 -17.99
CA LEU A 152 0.67 -38.59 -16.65
C LEU A 152 -0.43 -39.41 -15.92
N PRO A 153 -0.31 -39.61 -14.59
CA PRO A 153 -1.34 -40.26 -13.79
C PRO A 153 -2.56 -39.37 -13.55
N TYR A 154 -2.54 -38.13 -14.03
CA TYR A 154 -3.59 -37.13 -13.91
C TYR A 154 -3.85 -36.44 -15.26
N THR A 155 -4.96 -35.73 -15.34
CA THR A 155 -5.29 -34.84 -16.45
C THR A 155 -5.17 -33.39 -15.99
N HIS A 156 -4.91 -32.46 -16.91
CA HIS A 156 -4.79 -31.05 -16.58
C HIS A 156 -5.27 -30.16 -17.72
N SER A 157 -5.73 -28.97 -17.36
CA SER A 157 -6.05 -27.88 -18.28
C SER A 157 -5.14 -26.70 -17.97
N LEU A 158 -4.55 -26.10 -19.01
CA LEU A 158 -3.75 -24.89 -18.89
C LEU A 158 -4.63 -23.69 -19.26
N TYR A 159 -4.61 -22.64 -18.44
CA TYR A 159 -5.26 -21.39 -18.80
C TYR A 159 -4.69 -20.86 -20.14
N PRO A 160 -5.53 -20.42 -21.11
CA PRO A 160 -5.07 -20.08 -22.46
C PRO A 160 -3.98 -19.01 -22.53
N GLY A 161 -3.89 -18.14 -21.52
CA GLY A 161 -2.86 -17.09 -21.43
C GLY A 161 -1.50 -17.57 -20.92
N LEU A 162 -1.36 -18.83 -20.51
CA LEU A 162 -0.11 -19.37 -20.00
C LEU A 162 0.71 -20.03 -21.11
N SER A 163 2.01 -19.79 -21.09
CA SER A 163 2.97 -20.59 -21.85
C SER A 163 2.90 -22.04 -21.43
N ARG A 164 3.21 -22.97 -22.33
CA ARG A 164 3.30 -24.39 -21.96
C ARG A 164 4.52 -24.62 -21.06
N PRO A 165 4.41 -25.40 -19.97
CA PRO A 165 5.57 -25.80 -19.19
C PRO A 165 6.55 -26.61 -20.04
N THR A 166 7.84 -26.60 -19.70
CA THR A 166 8.87 -27.44 -20.34
C THR A 166 8.83 -28.87 -19.81
N LEU A 167 8.54 -29.01 -18.51
CA LEU A 167 8.46 -30.28 -17.78
C LEU A 167 7.15 -30.37 -17.01
N MET A 168 6.55 -31.57 -17.01
CA MET A 168 5.43 -31.95 -16.15
C MET A 168 5.90 -32.95 -15.11
N LEU A 169 5.47 -32.76 -13.87
CA LEU A 169 5.79 -33.66 -12.76
C LEU A 169 4.88 -34.88 -12.85
N THR A 170 5.44 -36.10 -12.85
CA THR A 170 4.65 -37.33 -12.74
C THR A 170 4.02 -37.49 -11.36
N LYS A 171 4.73 -36.99 -10.33
CA LYS A 171 4.30 -36.91 -8.93
C LYS A 171 4.15 -35.44 -8.55
N PRO A 172 2.92 -34.89 -8.52
CA PRO A 172 2.72 -33.50 -8.16
C PRO A 172 3.21 -33.19 -6.75
N LEU A 173 3.78 -32.00 -6.56
CA LEU A 173 4.22 -31.51 -5.25
C LEU A 173 3.23 -30.49 -4.72
N VAL A 174 3.16 -30.30 -3.40
CA VAL A 174 2.32 -29.27 -2.78
C VAL A 174 3.22 -28.14 -2.28
N ALA A 175 2.80 -26.90 -2.50
CA ALA A 175 3.48 -25.73 -2.00
C ALA A 175 2.49 -24.74 -1.38
N GLU A 176 2.91 -24.16 -0.26
CA GLU A 176 2.26 -23.03 0.37
C GLU A 176 2.59 -21.77 -0.43
N ILE A 177 1.57 -21.16 -1.02
CA ILE A 177 1.66 -19.97 -1.86
C ILE A 177 0.94 -18.83 -1.16
N PHE A 178 1.57 -17.66 -1.08
CA PHE A 178 0.93 -16.46 -0.56
C PHE A 178 1.01 -15.30 -1.55
N GLY A 179 0.12 -14.32 -1.41
CA GLY A 179 0.08 -13.15 -2.27
C GLY A 179 -0.57 -11.94 -1.63
N ALA A 180 -0.65 -10.85 -2.39
CA ALA A 180 -1.17 -9.56 -1.95
C ALA A 180 -2.70 -9.42 -2.12
N GLY A 181 -3.40 -10.52 -2.42
CA GLY A 181 -4.82 -10.55 -2.74
C GLY A 181 -5.10 -11.35 -4.00
N PHE A 182 -6.33 -11.23 -4.50
CA PHE A 182 -6.81 -11.98 -5.65
C PHE A 182 -7.22 -11.04 -6.78
N THR A 183 -6.92 -11.45 -8.01
CA THR A 183 -7.32 -10.74 -9.22
C THR A 183 -8.01 -11.68 -10.19
N LYS A 184 -8.76 -11.12 -11.14
CA LYS A 184 -9.38 -11.88 -12.21
C LYS A 184 -8.80 -11.40 -13.55
N PRO A 185 -8.00 -12.21 -14.24
CA PRO A 185 -7.50 -11.86 -15.56
C PRO A 185 -8.64 -11.56 -16.54
N PRO A 186 -8.45 -10.64 -17.50
CA PRO A 186 -9.38 -10.46 -18.60
C PRO A 186 -9.65 -11.79 -19.30
N GLY A 187 -10.93 -12.12 -19.51
CA GLY A 187 -11.35 -13.37 -20.14
C GLY A 187 -11.36 -14.60 -19.22
N SER A 188 -10.80 -14.52 -18.01
CA SER A 188 -10.86 -15.63 -17.05
C SER A 188 -12.18 -15.63 -16.29
N LYS A 189 -12.70 -16.84 -16.02
CA LYS A 189 -13.78 -17.04 -15.05
C LYS A 189 -13.27 -17.25 -13.63
N LEU A 190 -12.00 -17.60 -13.48
CA LEU A 190 -11.35 -17.95 -12.22
C LEU A 190 -10.49 -16.78 -11.70
N TYR A 191 -10.54 -16.57 -10.39
CA TYR A 191 -9.53 -15.78 -9.69
C TYR A 191 -8.15 -16.43 -9.76
N GLU A 192 -7.13 -15.60 -9.70
CA GLU A 192 -5.73 -15.96 -9.48
C GLU A 192 -5.18 -15.16 -8.30
N LEU A 193 -4.04 -15.60 -7.77
CA LEU A 193 -3.36 -14.89 -6.68
C LEU A 193 -2.46 -13.79 -7.26
N ARG A 194 -2.61 -12.56 -6.77
CA ARG A 194 -1.81 -11.41 -7.22
C ARG A 194 -0.48 -11.38 -6.46
N PHE A 195 0.62 -11.17 -7.20
CA PHE A 195 1.98 -11.14 -6.64
C PHE A 195 2.32 -12.40 -5.83
N SER A 196 1.97 -13.57 -6.38
CA SER A 196 2.17 -14.87 -5.76
C SER A 196 3.64 -15.17 -5.47
N ARG A 197 3.91 -15.79 -4.32
CA ARG A 197 5.24 -16.23 -3.88
C ARG A 197 5.13 -17.57 -3.17
N ILE A 198 6.11 -18.44 -3.38
CA ILE A 198 6.21 -19.70 -2.63
C ILE A 198 6.81 -19.40 -1.25
N SER A 199 6.11 -19.79 -0.18
CA SER A 199 6.63 -19.73 1.20
C SER A 199 7.33 -21.04 1.58
N LYS A 200 6.67 -22.17 1.32
CA LYS A 200 7.16 -23.51 1.65
C LYS A 200 6.77 -24.51 0.57
N VAL A 201 7.65 -25.45 0.26
CA VAL A 201 7.32 -26.66 -0.51
C VAL A 201 7.27 -27.83 0.47
N PHE A 202 6.21 -28.63 0.39
CA PHE A 202 6.04 -29.81 1.24
C PHE A 202 6.60 -31.06 0.57
N ARG A 203 7.21 -31.93 1.37
CA ARG A 203 7.58 -33.27 0.93
C ARG A 203 6.30 -34.09 0.71
N PRO A 204 6.27 -35.05 -0.24
CA PRO A 204 5.12 -35.92 -0.45
C PRO A 204 4.66 -36.70 0.79
N SER A 205 5.57 -36.94 1.76
CA SER A 205 5.26 -37.56 3.05
C SER A 205 4.60 -36.62 4.05
N GLU A 206 4.77 -35.30 3.89
CA GLU A 206 4.15 -34.28 4.76
C GLU A 206 2.76 -33.93 4.27
N ARG A 207 2.61 -33.67 2.96
CA ARG A 207 1.33 -33.31 2.33
C ARG A 207 1.23 -33.89 0.93
N SER A 208 0.06 -34.44 0.63
CA SER A 208 -0.28 -34.95 -0.69
C SER A 208 -1.06 -33.91 -1.49
N TRP A 209 -1.12 -34.08 -2.81
CA TRP A 209 -1.94 -33.24 -3.69
C TRP A 209 -3.44 -33.28 -3.34
N ILE A 210 -3.88 -34.28 -2.57
CA ILE A 210 -5.25 -34.40 -2.06
C ILE A 210 -5.55 -33.31 -1.01
N ASP A 211 -4.53 -32.89 -0.27
CA ASP A 211 -4.63 -31.88 0.80
C ASP A 211 -4.56 -30.44 0.25
N ALA A 212 -4.30 -30.29 -1.05
CA ALA A 212 -4.25 -28.99 -1.70
C ALA A 212 -5.65 -28.43 -1.96
N VAL A 213 -5.72 -27.10 -2.09
CA VAL A 213 -6.98 -26.39 -2.31
C VAL A 213 -7.65 -26.80 -3.61
N THR A 214 -8.97 -27.01 -3.54
CA THR A 214 -9.79 -27.24 -4.73
C THR A 214 -10.10 -25.93 -5.43
N VAL A 215 -10.54 -26.02 -6.70
CA VAL A 215 -10.98 -24.84 -7.46
C VAL A 215 -12.08 -24.09 -6.69
N GLN A 216 -13.05 -24.80 -6.12
CA GLN A 216 -14.19 -24.20 -5.43
C GLN A 216 -13.77 -23.44 -4.17
N GLU A 217 -12.96 -24.08 -3.32
CA GLU A 217 -12.42 -23.48 -2.11
C GLU A 217 -11.58 -22.25 -2.43
N PHE A 218 -10.71 -22.33 -3.45
CA PHE A 218 -9.90 -21.19 -3.88
C PHE A 218 -10.78 -20.02 -4.34
N GLN A 219 -11.80 -20.28 -5.16
CA GLN A 219 -12.71 -19.21 -5.62
C GLN A 219 -13.54 -18.64 -4.45
N GLN A 220 -13.86 -19.42 -3.42
CA GLN A 220 -14.53 -18.93 -2.21
C GLN A 220 -13.60 -18.03 -1.38
N LEU A 221 -12.35 -18.46 -1.17
CA LEU A 221 -11.33 -17.67 -0.49
C LEU A 221 -11.10 -16.34 -1.20
N ALA A 222 -11.00 -16.36 -2.54
CA ALA A 222 -10.82 -15.17 -3.34
C ALA A 222 -11.97 -14.16 -3.21
N ARG A 223 -13.23 -14.65 -3.20
CA ARG A 223 -14.41 -13.80 -2.98
C ARG A 223 -14.43 -13.20 -1.59
N HIS A 224 -14.12 -14.00 -0.57
CA HIS A 224 -14.03 -13.52 0.81
C HIS A 224 -12.95 -12.43 0.95
N ALA A 225 -11.76 -12.66 0.41
CA ALA A 225 -10.66 -11.70 0.48
C ALA A 225 -10.97 -10.38 -0.27
N THR A 226 -11.73 -10.44 -1.36
CA THR A 226 -12.08 -9.27 -2.20
C THR A 226 -13.41 -8.62 -1.84
N GLY A 227 -14.07 -9.04 -0.75
CA GLY A 227 -15.35 -8.46 -0.32
C GLY A 227 -16.46 -8.68 -1.33
N ARG A 228 -16.50 -9.86 -1.97
CA ARG A 228 -17.57 -10.27 -2.88
C ARG A 228 -18.46 -11.33 -2.26
N ASP A 229 -19.76 -11.18 -2.48
CA ASP A 229 -20.75 -12.17 -2.08
C ASP A 229 -20.61 -13.48 -2.86
N ARG A 230 -21.21 -14.54 -2.30
CA ARG A 230 -21.27 -15.87 -2.93
C ARG A 230 -22.02 -15.82 -4.27
N PRO A 231 -21.71 -16.72 -5.22
CA PRO A 231 -22.51 -16.87 -6.42
C PRO A 231 -23.96 -17.23 -6.05
N GLY A 232 -24.93 -16.75 -6.84
CA GLY A 232 -26.35 -17.01 -6.60
C GLY A 232 -27.02 -16.10 -5.58
N LYS A 233 -26.27 -15.23 -4.87
CA LYS A 233 -26.87 -14.40 -3.80
C LYS A 233 -27.91 -13.43 -4.33
N LEU A 234 -27.67 -12.81 -5.49
CA LEU A 234 -28.61 -11.84 -6.06
C LEU A 234 -29.92 -12.53 -6.44
N GLU A 235 -29.83 -13.73 -7.01
CA GLU A 235 -30.95 -14.58 -7.37
C GLU A 235 -31.73 -15.05 -6.13
N ASP A 236 -31.01 -15.43 -5.07
CA ASP A 236 -31.62 -15.84 -3.80
C ASP A 236 -32.28 -14.67 -3.07
N ASP A 237 -31.65 -13.50 -3.03
CA ASP A 237 -32.21 -12.30 -2.41
C ASP A 237 -33.45 -11.83 -3.19
N TRP A 238 -33.39 -11.86 -4.52
CA TRP A 238 -34.56 -11.61 -5.38
C TRP A 238 -35.69 -12.61 -5.11
N CYS A 239 -35.38 -13.90 -5.02
CA CYS A 239 -36.37 -14.93 -4.67
C CYS A 239 -36.96 -14.69 -3.28
N ASN A 240 -36.14 -14.34 -2.29
CA ASN A 240 -36.59 -14.01 -0.94
C ASN A 240 -37.52 -12.79 -0.95
N GLU A 241 -37.18 -11.75 -1.70
CA GLU A 241 -38.01 -10.55 -1.86
C GLU A 241 -39.39 -10.90 -2.45
N VAL A 242 -39.43 -11.69 -3.52
CA VAL A 242 -40.69 -12.17 -4.15
C VAL A 242 -41.58 -12.92 -3.15
N TRP A 243 -40.98 -13.65 -2.21
CA TRP A 243 -41.71 -14.45 -1.21
C TRP A 243 -41.79 -13.81 0.19
N GLY A 244 -41.46 -12.51 0.33
CA GLY A 244 -41.56 -11.78 1.60
C GLY A 244 -40.61 -12.28 2.70
N LYS A 245 -39.50 -12.93 2.32
CA LYS A 245 -38.46 -13.42 3.23
C LYS A 245 -37.34 -12.39 3.38
N PRO A 246 -36.71 -12.26 4.56
CA PRO A 246 -35.59 -11.33 4.75
C PRO A 246 -34.37 -11.79 3.94
N SER A 247 -33.77 -10.84 3.21
CA SER A 247 -32.52 -11.08 2.47
C SER A 247 -31.33 -11.22 3.42
N SER A 248 -30.34 -12.00 2.98
CA SER A 248 -29.13 -12.21 3.79
C SER A 248 -28.22 -10.97 3.74
N PRO A 249 -27.64 -10.52 4.88
CA PRO A 249 -26.74 -9.38 4.88
C PRO A 249 -25.58 -9.59 3.90
N GLY A 250 -25.33 -8.61 3.03
CA GLY A 250 -24.18 -8.61 2.12
C GLY A 250 -22.86 -8.66 2.89
N VAL A 251 -21.79 -9.10 2.23
CA VAL A 251 -20.44 -9.17 2.81
C VAL A 251 -19.97 -7.82 3.38
N ASN A 252 -20.42 -6.70 2.80
CA ASN A 252 -20.12 -5.33 3.27
C ASN A 252 -21.13 -4.78 4.29
N GLY A 253 -22.03 -5.62 4.83
CA GLY A 253 -22.96 -5.18 5.88
C GLY A 253 -22.22 -4.83 7.17
N ALA A 254 -22.64 -3.74 7.83
CA ALA A 254 -21.97 -3.18 9.02
C ALA A 254 -21.71 -4.22 10.12
N SER A 255 -22.65 -5.14 10.37
CA SER A 255 -22.49 -6.21 11.36
C SER A 255 -21.37 -7.20 10.98
N LYS A 256 -21.31 -7.62 9.71
CA LYS A 256 -20.25 -8.53 9.23
C LYS A 256 -18.90 -7.84 9.18
N GLN A 257 -18.87 -6.57 8.79
CA GLN A 257 -17.65 -5.77 8.81
C GLN A 257 -17.10 -5.66 10.23
N LYS A 258 -17.91 -5.24 11.20
CA LYS A 258 -17.48 -5.14 12.61
C LYS A 258 -16.95 -6.47 13.15
N HIS A 259 -17.59 -7.59 12.81
CA HIS A 259 -17.09 -8.91 13.21
C HIS A 259 -15.71 -9.23 12.60
N ARG A 260 -15.50 -8.91 11.32
CA ARG A 260 -14.18 -9.05 10.68
C ARG A 260 -13.14 -8.14 11.32
N GLU A 261 -13.50 -6.91 11.67
CA GLU A 261 -12.60 -5.97 12.36
C GLU A 261 -12.12 -6.55 13.68
N GLU A 262 -13.04 -7.08 14.51
CA GLU A 262 -12.72 -7.73 15.78
C GLU A 262 -11.82 -8.96 15.57
N GLU A 263 -12.09 -9.77 14.54
CA GLU A 263 -11.28 -10.94 14.18
C GLU A 263 -9.84 -10.53 13.78
N TRP A 264 -9.70 -9.50 12.94
CA TRP A 264 -8.41 -9.01 12.47
C TRP A 264 -7.62 -8.33 13.58
N PHE A 265 -8.27 -7.55 14.43
CA PHE A 265 -7.64 -6.96 15.61
C PHE A 265 -7.01 -8.05 16.49
N GLY A 266 -7.77 -9.09 16.80
CA GLY A 266 -7.26 -10.22 17.59
C GLY A 266 -6.15 -11.02 16.88
N LYS A 267 -6.16 -11.12 15.55
CA LYS A 267 -5.06 -11.73 14.78
C LYS A 267 -3.78 -10.89 14.86
N LEU A 268 -3.91 -9.58 14.77
CA LEU A 268 -2.78 -8.64 14.85
C LEU A 268 -2.17 -8.65 16.26
N GLU A 269 -2.97 -8.61 17.32
CA GLU A 269 -2.46 -8.72 18.71
C GLU A 269 -1.69 -10.02 18.93
N ARG A 270 -2.21 -11.16 18.41
CA ARG A 270 -1.52 -12.45 18.48
C ARG A 270 -0.19 -12.46 17.74
N SER A 271 -0.10 -11.77 16.61
CA SER A 271 1.17 -11.64 15.86
C SER A 271 2.23 -10.83 16.60
N GLU A 272 1.82 -9.94 17.52
CA GLU A 272 2.70 -9.20 18.42
C GLU A 272 3.03 -9.96 19.73
N GLY A 273 2.52 -11.19 19.89
CA GLY A 273 2.68 -11.96 21.13
C GLY A 273 1.84 -11.45 22.30
N ARG A 274 0.79 -10.65 22.03
CA ARG A 274 -0.12 -10.08 23.04
C ARG A 274 -1.42 -10.90 23.14
N SER A 275 -1.99 -10.96 24.34
CA SER A 275 -3.32 -11.55 24.56
C SER A 275 -4.40 -10.59 24.06
N PRO A 276 -5.45 -11.08 23.38
CA PRO A 276 -6.40 -10.19 22.74
C PRO A 276 -7.26 -9.41 23.75
N THR A 277 -7.23 -8.08 23.68
CA THR A 277 -7.98 -7.19 24.58
C THR A 277 -9.15 -6.56 23.84
N ARG A 278 -10.38 -6.82 24.30
CA ARG A 278 -11.61 -6.37 23.61
C ARG A 278 -11.78 -4.86 23.78
N ARG A 279 -11.80 -4.08 22.68
CA ARG A 279 -12.13 -2.64 22.74
C ARG A 279 -12.97 -2.13 21.58
N ARG A 280 -13.67 -1.02 21.83
CA ARG A 280 -14.58 -0.31 20.93
C ARG A 280 -13.81 0.89 20.36
N LEU A 281 -13.62 0.97 19.04
CA LEU A 281 -13.05 2.15 18.40
C LEU A 281 -13.95 3.37 18.67
N PHE A 282 -13.34 4.46 19.15
CA PHE A 282 -13.84 5.81 18.92
C PHE A 282 -13.11 6.35 17.68
N LEU A 283 -13.65 6.04 16.50
CA LEU A 283 -13.38 6.90 15.34
C LEU A 283 -14.02 8.24 15.71
N TYR A 284 -13.23 9.31 15.73
CA TYR A 284 -13.76 10.67 15.85
C TYR A 284 -14.70 10.90 14.68
N ASP A 285 -16.00 10.78 14.94
CA ASP A 285 -17.06 11.21 14.05
C ASP A 285 -17.04 12.75 14.13
N THR A 286 -16.51 13.41 13.10
CA THR A 286 -16.40 14.87 13.07
C THR A 286 -17.74 15.62 12.94
N ASP A 287 -18.88 14.94 13.13
CA ASP A 287 -20.21 15.50 12.88
C ASP A 287 -21.13 15.58 14.12
N THR A 288 -20.61 15.48 15.35
CA THR A 288 -21.46 15.57 16.57
C THR A 288 -21.10 16.69 17.54
N GLU A 289 -21.09 17.93 17.05
CA GLU A 289 -21.32 19.12 17.88
C GLU A 289 -22.25 20.10 17.13
N ASN A 290 -23.53 19.75 16.97
CA ASN A 290 -24.61 20.73 16.71
C ASN A 290 -26.04 20.17 16.84
N ALA A 291 -26.26 19.13 17.66
CA ALA A 291 -27.60 18.56 17.88
C ALA A 291 -28.04 18.66 19.35
N GLN A 292 -27.97 19.85 19.92
CA GLN A 292 -28.72 20.20 21.14
C GLN A 292 -29.27 21.62 21.04
N ALA A 293 -30.23 21.81 20.14
CA ALA A 293 -31.33 22.74 20.30
C ALA A 293 -32.42 22.36 19.28
N VAL A 294 -33.69 22.44 19.70
CA VAL A 294 -34.91 22.15 18.93
C VAL A 294 -35.35 20.67 18.95
N THR A 295 -35.76 20.22 20.13
CA THR A 295 -36.89 19.31 20.27
C THR A 295 -38.19 20.06 20.00
N ALA A 296 -38.97 19.61 19.00
CA ALA A 296 -40.43 19.42 19.03
C ALA A 296 -41.03 19.53 17.62
N SER A 297 -41.40 18.37 17.05
CA SER A 297 -42.73 18.06 16.50
C SER A 297 -42.62 16.98 15.43
N ALA A 298 -43.22 15.84 15.72
CA ALA A 298 -43.38 14.72 14.80
C ALA A 298 -44.61 14.96 13.91
N SER A 299 -44.50 14.64 12.62
CA SER A 299 -45.63 14.14 11.83
C SER A 299 -45.16 13.27 10.66
N LYS A 300 -45.94 12.22 10.40
CA LYS A 300 -45.79 11.15 9.41
C LYS A 300 -46.11 11.62 8.00
N GLU A 301 -45.40 11.15 6.97
CA GLU A 301 -45.88 10.18 5.96
C GLU A 301 -44.86 9.97 4.80
N PRO A 302 -44.93 8.85 4.04
CA PRO A 302 -43.87 8.35 3.18
C PRO A 302 -44.06 8.69 1.69
N GLY A 303 -42.96 8.93 0.96
CA GLY A 303 -42.92 9.07 -0.49
C GLY A 303 -41.57 8.63 -1.07
N PRO A 304 -41.52 8.07 -2.30
CA PRO A 304 -40.45 7.18 -2.73
C PRO A 304 -39.23 7.94 -3.26
N SER A 305 -38.04 7.67 -2.72
CA SER A 305 -36.79 8.15 -3.30
C SER A 305 -36.19 7.09 -4.24
N THR A 306 -36.29 7.36 -5.53
CA THR A 306 -35.51 6.71 -6.57
C THR A 306 -34.09 7.28 -6.49
N LEU A 307 -33.12 6.46 -6.07
CA LEU A 307 -31.69 6.80 -6.21
C LEU A 307 -31.14 6.07 -7.45
N PRO A 308 -30.45 6.77 -8.37
CA PRO A 308 -29.84 6.14 -9.53
C PRO A 308 -28.61 5.32 -9.10
N ALA A 309 -28.48 4.16 -9.74
CA ALA A 309 -27.36 3.23 -9.60
C ALA A 309 -26.01 3.92 -9.78
N ALA A 310 -25.13 3.76 -8.78
CA ALA A 310 -23.73 4.14 -8.89
C ALA A 310 -23.04 3.24 -9.92
N MET A 311 -22.70 3.83 -11.07
CA MET A 311 -21.88 3.21 -12.10
C MET A 311 -20.51 2.80 -11.55
N ALA A 312 -20.08 1.61 -11.96
CA ALA A 312 -18.80 1.02 -11.63
C ALA A 312 -17.63 1.96 -12.00
N SER A 313 -16.65 2.04 -11.10
CA SER A 313 -15.37 2.70 -11.33
C SER A 313 -14.62 2.02 -12.48
N VAL A 314 -14.57 2.71 -13.63
CA VAL A 314 -13.69 2.40 -14.75
C VAL A 314 -12.37 3.12 -14.50
N THR A 315 -11.31 2.37 -14.22
CA THR A 315 -9.96 2.92 -14.25
C THR A 315 -9.55 3.12 -15.71
N ASN A 316 -9.52 4.38 -16.15
CA ASN A 316 -8.89 4.80 -17.38
C ASN A 316 -7.39 4.45 -17.33
N VAL A 317 -6.97 3.51 -18.18
CA VAL A 317 -5.57 3.35 -18.56
C VAL A 317 -5.30 4.33 -19.69
N ALA A 318 -4.52 5.37 -19.39
CA ALA A 318 -3.97 6.24 -20.42
C ALA A 318 -3.06 5.41 -21.35
N ALA A 319 -3.31 5.51 -22.65
CA ALA A 319 -2.44 4.96 -23.69
C ALA A 319 -1.07 5.68 -23.66
N MET A 320 0.01 4.92 -23.55
CA MET A 320 1.37 5.41 -23.75
C MET A 320 1.64 5.65 -25.26
N PRO A 321 2.39 6.71 -25.63
CA PRO A 321 2.75 6.95 -27.03
C PRO A 321 3.70 5.88 -27.57
N GLN A 322 3.48 5.50 -28.82
CA GLN A 322 4.36 4.62 -29.59
C GLN A 322 5.73 5.28 -29.77
N SER A 323 6.79 4.52 -29.50
CA SER A 323 8.17 4.92 -29.77
C SER A 323 8.44 4.96 -31.29
N PRO A 324 9.24 5.93 -31.77
CA PRO A 324 9.58 6.02 -33.19
C PRO A 324 10.65 4.99 -33.58
N THR A 325 10.49 4.50 -34.80
CA THR A 325 11.34 3.57 -35.57
C THR A 325 12.82 4.00 -35.56
N PRO A 326 13.80 3.08 -35.42
CA PRO A 326 15.20 3.46 -35.50
C PRO A 326 15.64 3.64 -36.95
N GLY A 327 16.01 4.88 -37.26
CA GLY A 327 16.67 5.27 -38.50
C GLY A 327 18.08 4.68 -38.61
N ARG A 328 18.33 4.15 -39.80
CA ARG A 328 19.60 3.82 -40.43
C ARG A 328 20.71 4.84 -40.11
N LEU A 329 21.76 4.40 -39.41
CA LEU A 329 23.04 5.11 -39.36
C LEU A 329 24.17 4.20 -39.86
N MET A 330 24.92 4.74 -40.80
CA MET A 330 26.03 4.12 -41.52
C MET A 330 27.24 3.91 -40.60
N LEU A 331 27.89 2.76 -40.73
CA LEU A 331 29.25 2.52 -40.25
C LEU A 331 30.28 2.99 -41.31
N PRO A 332 31.41 3.59 -40.92
CA PRO A 332 32.61 3.66 -41.74
C PRO A 332 33.49 2.39 -41.56
N PRO A 333 34.44 2.14 -42.48
CA PRO A 333 34.83 0.78 -42.84
C PRO A 333 36.00 0.18 -42.06
N ALA A 334 36.11 -1.13 -42.26
CA ALA A 334 37.04 -2.11 -41.75
C ALA A 334 38.52 -1.73 -41.71
N SER A 335 39.23 -2.34 -40.77
CA SER A 335 40.64 -2.72 -40.94
C SER A 335 40.82 -4.15 -40.45
N ASN A 336 41.16 -5.03 -41.39
CA ASN A 336 41.49 -6.43 -41.21
C ASN A 336 42.81 -6.57 -40.46
N THR A 337 42.87 -7.49 -39.50
CA THR A 337 44.05 -8.35 -39.27
C THR A 337 43.67 -9.55 -38.39
N LEU A 338 43.64 -10.73 -39.01
CA LEU A 338 43.90 -12.05 -38.40
C LEU A 338 45.43 -12.17 -38.16
N PRO A 339 45.92 -13.00 -37.21
CA PRO A 339 45.96 -14.45 -37.42
C PRO A 339 45.87 -15.39 -36.19
N SER A 340 45.45 -16.62 -36.53
CA SER A 340 45.90 -17.96 -36.08
C SER A 340 45.80 -18.45 -34.64
N GLU A 341 44.97 -19.50 -34.53
CA GLU A 341 45.16 -20.80 -33.85
C GLU A 341 46.50 -21.07 -33.16
N VAL A 342 46.44 -21.48 -31.89
CA VAL A 342 47.17 -22.64 -31.32
C VAL A 342 46.38 -23.21 -30.13
N ASP A 343 46.07 -24.50 -30.19
CA ASP A 343 45.87 -25.44 -29.05
C ASP A 343 47.08 -26.41 -29.12
N PRO A 344 47.59 -27.07 -28.05
CA PRO A 344 46.76 -27.87 -27.12
C PRO A 344 47.28 -28.07 -25.65
N THR A 345 46.36 -28.57 -24.80
CA THR A 345 46.48 -29.47 -23.62
C THR A 345 47.77 -29.59 -22.78
N VAL A 346 47.68 -29.34 -21.45
CA VAL A 346 48.33 -30.13 -20.36
C VAL A 346 47.47 -30.07 -19.07
N VAL A 347 47.48 -31.17 -18.31
CA VAL A 347 46.66 -31.57 -17.15
C VAL A 347 47.35 -31.25 -15.80
N VAL A 348 46.55 -31.15 -14.72
CA VAL A 348 46.82 -31.45 -13.28
C VAL A 348 47.01 -30.27 -12.30
N SER A 349 46.08 -30.20 -11.32
CA SER A 349 46.16 -29.87 -9.85
C SER A 349 47.06 -28.71 -9.36
N THR A 350 46.71 -27.85 -8.41
CA THR A 350 46.16 -28.10 -7.06
C THR A 350 45.81 -26.73 -6.42
N GLN A 351 44.79 -26.70 -5.56
CA GLN A 351 44.60 -25.84 -4.36
C GLN A 351 45.19 -24.40 -4.34
N CYS A 352 44.31 -23.40 -4.19
CA CYS A 352 44.64 -22.24 -3.35
C CYS A 352 43.38 -21.63 -2.73
N ALA A 353 43.38 -21.57 -1.40
CA ALA A 353 42.30 -21.09 -0.55
C ALA A 353 42.12 -19.56 -0.69
N LEU A 354 40.87 -19.14 -0.76
CA LEU A 354 40.46 -17.74 -0.65
C LEU A 354 40.43 -17.34 0.83
N MET A 355 41.38 -16.49 1.24
CA MET A 355 41.24 -15.72 2.47
C MET A 355 40.38 -14.47 2.20
N PRO A 356 39.46 -14.09 3.11
CA PRO A 356 38.79 -12.80 3.06
C PRO A 356 39.70 -11.66 3.57
N PRO A 357 39.51 -10.41 3.10
CA PRO A 357 40.32 -9.26 3.52
C PRO A 357 40.01 -8.81 4.95
N PRO A 358 40.95 -8.13 5.63
CA PRO A 358 40.83 -7.78 7.04
C PRO A 358 39.83 -6.64 7.29
N VAL A 359 38.98 -6.87 8.30
CA VAL A 359 38.11 -5.86 8.91
C VAL A 359 38.97 -4.89 9.72
N LEU A 360 39.11 -3.65 9.23
CA LEU A 360 39.69 -2.54 9.98
C LEU A 360 38.76 -2.17 11.13
N ARG A 361 39.12 -2.67 12.32
CA ARG A 361 38.53 -2.32 13.61
C ARG A 361 38.98 -0.90 13.95
N ARG A 362 38.06 0.08 13.90
CA ARG A 362 38.35 1.46 14.28
C ARG A 362 38.36 1.54 15.81
N GLU A 363 39.55 1.70 16.37
CA GLU A 363 39.78 1.97 17.78
C GLU A 363 39.18 3.33 18.16
N SER A 364 38.45 3.34 19.27
CA SER A 364 37.93 4.54 19.90
C SER A 364 39.07 5.24 20.64
N THR A 365 39.64 6.29 20.06
CA THR A 365 40.50 7.22 20.80
C THR A 365 39.63 8.10 21.69
N GLU A 366 39.83 7.95 23.00
CA GLU A 366 39.37 8.87 24.03
C GLU A 366 39.92 10.27 23.74
N ILE A 367 39.03 11.23 23.52
CA ILE A 367 39.35 12.65 23.55
C ILE A 367 38.81 13.19 24.87
N VAL A 368 39.74 13.39 25.80
CA VAL A 368 39.57 14.25 26.97
C VAL A 368 39.36 15.68 26.46
N ASN A 369 38.16 16.23 26.64
CA ASN A 369 37.94 17.67 26.49
C ASN A 369 37.26 18.22 27.74
N SER A 370 37.97 19.20 28.32
CA SER A 370 37.61 20.01 29.47
C SER A 370 36.27 20.71 29.25
N GLU A 371 35.29 20.39 30.11
CA GLU A 371 34.06 21.18 30.23
C GLU A 371 34.34 22.41 31.12
N GLN A 372 34.20 23.59 30.53
CA GLN A 372 33.81 24.79 31.28
C GLN A 372 32.28 24.90 31.27
N PRO A 373 31.66 25.41 32.36
CA PRO A 373 30.22 25.35 32.54
C PRO A 373 29.49 26.38 31.66
N VAL A 374 28.63 25.88 30.77
CA VAL A 374 27.65 26.68 30.01
C VAL A 374 26.30 26.50 30.72
N PRO A 375 25.54 27.57 31.00
CA PRO A 375 24.44 27.52 31.95
C PRO A 375 23.34 26.55 31.53
N SER A 376 22.90 25.78 32.51
CA SER A 376 21.70 24.94 32.49
C SER A 376 20.54 25.62 31.79
N SER A 377 20.07 25.05 30.66
CA SER A 377 18.77 25.37 30.08
C SER A 377 17.67 24.76 30.96
N SER A 378 17.46 25.37 32.12
CA SER A 378 16.29 25.11 32.96
C SER A 378 15.04 25.68 32.27
N HIS A 379 14.05 24.82 32.05
CA HIS A 379 12.63 25.14 31.95
C HIS A 379 12.22 26.26 30.99
N LEU A 380 12.17 25.97 29.68
CA LEU A 380 11.16 26.64 28.83
C LEU A 380 9.84 25.92 29.08
N SER A 381 8.98 26.58 29.86
CA SER A 381 7.61 26.18 30.16
C SER A 381 6.81 25.82 28.91
N GLU A 382 5.88 24.90 29.09
CA GLU A 382 4.76 24.62 28.18
C GLU A 382 3.94 25.90 27.97
N LEU A 383 4.37 26.77 27.06
CA LEU A 383 3.52 27.84 26.57
C LEU A 383 2.52 27.22 25.59
N ASP A 384 1.27 27.12 26.04
CA ASP A 384 0.12 26.79 25.20
C ASP A 384 -0.02 27.81 24.07
N VAL A 385 -0.44 27.35 22.89
CA VAL A 385 -0.73 28.24 21.76
C VAL A 385 -1.89 29.15 22.16
N PRO A 386 -1.81 30.48 21.94
CA PRO A 386 -2.90 31.39 22.26
C PRO A 386 -4.23 30.88 21.69
N ALA A 387 -5.27 30.88 22.52
CA ALA A 387 -6.60 30.40 22.14
C ALA A 387 -7.12 31.10 20.88
N THR A 388 -6.76 32.37 20.66
CA THR A 388 -7.11 33.17 19.48
C THR A 388 -6.54 32.60 18.19
N LEU A 389 -5.26 32.21 18.17
CA LEU A 389 -4.63 31.64 16.98
C LEU A 389 -5.16 30.23 16.68
N SER A 390 -5.35 29.41 17.71
CA SER A 390 -5.96 28.09 17.55
C SER A 390 -7.39 28.19 17.01
N ALA A 391 -8.20 29.11 17.57
CA ALA A 391 -9.55 29.39 17.09
C ALA A 391 -9.55 29.90 15.64
N PHE A 392 -8.63 30.79 15.29
CA PHE A 392 -8.49 31.29 13.92
C PHE A 392 -8.19 30.17 12.91
N LEU A 393 -7.39 29.16 13.30
CA LEU A 393 -6.95 28.08 12.42
C LEU A 393 -7.90 26.87 12.35
N ARG A 394 -8.95 26.80 13.18
CA ARG A 394 -9.82 25.62 13.34
C ARG A 394 -10.38 25.05 12.02
N ASN A 395 -10.85 25.92 11.12
CA ASN A 395 -11.37 25.55 9.80
C ASN A 395 -10.50 26.08 8.65
N ALA A 396 -9.19 26.18 8.87
CA ALA A 396 -8.25 26.67 7.87
C ALA A 396 -7.43 25.51 7.27
N VAL A 397 -7.24 25.51 5.96
CA VAL A 397 -6.12 24.76 5.37
C VAL A 397 -4.86 25.57 5.61
N VAL A 398 -3.84 24.97 6.22
CA VAL A 398 -2.62 25.68 6.64
C VAL A 398 -1.43 25.21 5.81
N TRP A 399 -0.71 26.15 5.24
CA TRP A 399 0.55 25.87 4.55
C TRP A 399 1.66 26.76 5.07
N PHE A 400 2.80 26.15 5.41
CA PHE A 400 4.01 26.87 5.82
C PHE A 400 4.91 27.02 4.59
N ALA A 401 4.83 28.17 3.94
CA ALA A 401 5.63 28.46 2.76
C ALA A 401 7.08 28.74 3.18
N ARG A 402 7.92 27.70 3.13
CA ARG A 402 9.35 27.81 3.37
C ARG A 402 10.13 27.17 2.22
N PRO A 403 11.31 27.73 1.88
CA PRO A 403 12.28 27.03 1.05
C PRO A 403 12.65 25.67 1.65
N ALA A 404 12.98 24.70 0.79
CA ALA A 404 13.27 23.33 1.20
C ALA A 404 14.42 23.23 2.23
N ASP A 405 15.34 24.19 2.27
CA ASP A 405 16.55 24.12 3.10
C ASP A 405 16.58 25.13 4.27
N ALA A 406 15.52 25.92 4.44
CA ALA A 406 15.47 26.93 5.50
C ALA A 406 15.35 26.28 6.89
N LYS A 407 16.35 26.48 7.75
CA LYS A 407 16.32 26.05 9.17
C LYS A 407 15.20 26.79 9.91
N ARG A 408 14.55 26.11 10.85
CA ARG A 408 13.57 26.75 11.76
C ARG A 408 14.31 27.70 12.71
N PRO A 409 13.93 28.98 12.83
CA PRO A 409 14.45 29.88 13.85
C PRO A 409 14.18 29.35 15.26
N ALA A 410 15.14 29.50 16.18
CA ALA A 410 15.09 28.92 17.52
C ALA A 410 13.96 29.49 18.39
N GLY A 411 13.59 30.76 18.20
CA GLY A 411 12.56 31.46 18.99
C GLY A 411 11.12 31.22 18.55
N ARG A 412 10.85 30.25 17.68
CA ARG A 412 9.53 30.04 17.08
C ARG A 412 8.89 28.71 17.47
N SER A 413 7.60 28.74 17.74
CA SER A 413 6.83 27.53 18.00
C SER A 413 6.78 26.55 16.82
N PRO A 414 6.93 25.23 17.06
CA PRO A 414 6.78 24.21 16.03
C PRO A 414 5.41 24.28 15.36
N SER A 415 5.34 24.10 14.03
CA SER A 415 4.08 24.14 13.27
C SER A 415 3.02 23.19 13.85
N ARG A 416 3.43 21.99 14.25
CA ARG A 416 2.59 20.96 14.90
C ARG A 416 1.93 21.38 16.22
N ARG A 417 2.42 22.45 16.86
CA ARG A 417 1.75 23.01 18.05
C ARG A 417 0.64 23.97 17.66
N VAL A 418 0.78 24.64 16.51
CA VAL A 418 -0.05 25.78 16.11
C VAL A 418 -1.15 25.38 15.14
N ALA A 419 -0.79 24.64 14.10
CA ALA A 419 -1.76 24.15 13.13
C ALA A 419 -2.56 23.00 13.76
N PRO A 420 -3.90 23.03 13.73
CA PRO A 420 -4.71 21.90 14.15
C PRO A 420 -4.36 20.63 13.35
N LEU A 421 -4.50 19.47 13.98
CA LEU A 421 -4.24 18.18 13.34
C LEU A 421 -5.13 18.02 12.10
N GLY A 422 -4.54 17.65 10.96
CA GLY A 422 -5.26 17.49 9.69
C GLY A 422 -5.37 18.76 8.84
N ASN A 423 -5.11 19.94 9.43
CA ASN A 423 -5.23 21.21 8.73
C ASN A 423 -3.98 21.54 7.90
N GLN A 424 -2.82 20.97 8.23
CA GLN A 424 -1.56 21.27 7.54
C GLN A 424 -1.42 20.51 6.21
N VAL A 425 -1.01 21.23 5.16
CA VAL A 425 -0.61 20.68 3.86
C VAL A 425 0.85 21.03 3.56
N ASN A 426 1.49 20.24 2.69
CA ASN A 426 2.95 20.29 2.51
C ASN A 426 3.40 20.94 1.19
N THR A 427 2.48 21.19 0.26
CA THR A 427 2.78 21.81 -1.04
C THR A 427 1.77 22.90 -1.40
N LEU A 428 2.21 23.86 -2.22
CA LEU A 428 1.36 24.90 -2.76
C LEU A 428 0.21 24.30 -3.59
N GLU A 429 0.46 23.27 -4.39
CA GLU A 429 -0.56 22.64 -5.23
C GLU A 429 -1.67 22.01 -4.38
N THR A 430 -1.30 21.30 -3.31
CA THR A 430 -2.29 20.70 -2.40
C THR A 430 -3.10 21.79 -1.70
N PHE A 431 -2.45 22.89 -1.32
CA PHE A 431 -3.09 24.05 -0.73
C PHE A 431 -4.10 24.71 -1.68
N LEU A 432 -3.71 24.96 -2.93
CA LEU A 432 -4.57 25.56 -3.95
C LEU A 432 -5.78 24.68 -4.24
N VAL A 433 -5.59 23.37 -4.40
CA VAL A 433 -6.69 22.40 -4.57
C VAL A 433 -7.64 22.47 -3.38
N ALA A 434 -7.12 22.44 -2.15
CA ALA A 434 -7.94 22.44 -0.93
C ALA A 434 -8.75 23.75 -0.75
N CYS A 435 -8.22 24.88 -1.23
CA CYS A 435 -8.88 26.17 -1.24
C CYS A 435 -9.85 26.38 -2.42
N GLY A 436 -9.94 25.41 -3.35
CA GLY A 436 -10.76 25.54 -4.56
C GLY A 436 -10.15 26.46 -5.63
N TRP A 437 -8.87 26.84 -5.50
CA TRP A 437 -8.16 27.67 -6.46
C TRP A 437 -7.65 26.86 -7.66
N THR A 438 -8.47 25.94 -8.15
CA THR A 438 -8.19 25.08 -9.31
C THR A 438 -9.44 24.90 -10.14
N THR A 439 -9.29 24.66 -11.44
CA THR A 439 -10.43 24.50 -12.36
C THR A 439 -11.21 23.19 -12.18
N THR A 440 -10.65 22.22 -11.45
CA THR A 440 -11.14 20.83 -11.40
C THR A 440 -11.74 20.43 -10.05
N SER A 441 -11.67 21.28 -9.02
CA SER A 441 -12.09 20.91 -7.66
C SER A 441 -12.75 22.08 -6.93
N SER A 442 -13.86 21.78 -6.24
CA SER A 442 -14.58 22.70 -5.35
C SER A 442 -13.87 22.92 -4.00
N GLY A 443 -12.67 22.37 -3.79
CA GLY A 443 -11.93 22.44 -2.54
C GLY A 443 -12.41 21.46 -1.45
N CYS A 444 -11.77 21.53 -0.28
CA CYS A 444 -12.08 20.66 0.87
C CYS A 444 -13.35 21.10 1.59
N PRO A 445 -14.42 20.31 1.69
CA PRO A 445 -15.72 20.79 2.20
C PRO A 445 -15.69 21.33 3.64
N TRP A 446 -14.78 20.83 4.49
CA TRP A 446 -14.64 21.24 5.89
C TRP A 446 -13.92 22.58 6.11
N ALA A 447 -13.16 23.06 5.12
CA ALA A 447 -12.33 24.25 5.29
C ALA A 447 -13.05 25.50 4.79
N ASP A 448 -13.00 26.59 5.56
CA ASP A 448 -13.62 27.87 5.20
C ASP A 448 -12.63 28.83 4.54
N LYS A 449 -11.33 28.66 4.83
CA LYS A 449 -10.26 29.55 4.37
C LYS A 449 -8.93 28.82 4.22
N GLY A 450 -8.02 29.41 3.45
CA GLY A 450 -6.61 29.04 3.42
C GLY A 450 -5.79 30.00 4.27
N VAL A 451 -4.75 29.50 4.93
CA VAL A 451 -3.76 30.29 5.67
C VAL A 451 -2.37 29.88 5.23
N VAL A 452 -1.60 30.85 4.71
CA VAL A 452 -0.21 30.68 4.31
C VAL A 452 0.65 31.46 5.28
N PHE A 453 1.54 30.75 5.99
CA PHE A 453 2.57 31.40 6.80
C PHE A 453 3.81 31.66 5.95
N VAL A 454 4.28 32.90 5.95
CA VAL A 454 5.48 33.33 5.21
C VAL A 454 6.52 33.97 6.12
N ASP A 455 7.79 33.77 5.81
CA ASP A 455 8.88 34.45 6.50
C ASP A 455 9.09 35.83 5.88
N ASP A 456 8.63 36.87 6.57
CA ASP A 456 8.67 38.27 6.09
C ASP A 456 9.99 38.99 6.42
N SER A 457 10.97 38.27 6.96
CA SER A 457 12.29 38.83 7.26
C SER A 457 13.16 39.09 6.02
N SER A 458 12.80 38.49 4.87
CA SER A 458 13.49 38.67 3.59
C SER A 458 12.49 38.97 2.48
N GLU A 459 12.92 39.51 1.34
CA GLU A 459 12.00 39.75 0.21
C GLU A 459 11.60 38.48 -0.57
N GLN A 460 12.21 37.33 -0.26
CA GLN A 460 11.98 36.08 -1.01
C GLN A 460 10.51 35.62 -0.97
N TRP A 461 9.75 35.95 0.07
CA TRP A 461 8.35 35.56 0.15
C TRP A 461 7.45 36.26 -0.89
N LEU A 462 7.88 37.41 -1.40
CA LEU A 462 7.20 38.13 -2.48
C LEU A 462 7.29 37.35 -3.80
N GLU A 463 8.47 36.82 -4.14
CA GLU A 463 8.65 35.94 -5.30
C GLU A 463 7.98 34.58 -5.09
N TYR A 464 8.11 34.01 -3.89
CA TYR A 464 7.47 32.77 -3.50
C TYR A 464 7.14 32.74 -2.00
N PRO A 465 5.86 32.68 -1.60
CA PRO A 465 4.73 32.20 -2.38
C PRO A 465 3.87 33.28 -3.05
N MET A 466 4.05 34.57 -2.76
CA MET A 466 3.05 35.61 -3.05
C MET A 466 2.78 35.79 -4.56
N LEU A 467 3.82 35.93 -5.38
CA LEU A 467 3.66 36.09 -6.83
C LEU A 467 2.97 34.88 -7.48
N ARG A 468 3.20 33.67 -6.95
CA ARG A 468 2.49 32.46 -7.39
C ARG A 468 1.01 32.53 -7.02
N LEU A 469 0.67 32.91 -5.79
CA LEU A 469 -0.72 33.07 -5.36
C LEU A 469 -1.45 34.13 -6.21
N LEU A 470 -0.83 35.29 -6.45
CA LEU A 470 -1.42 36.34 -7.29
C LEU A 470 -1.65 35.87 -8.74
N LYS A 471 -0.69 35.15 -9.33
CA LYS A 471 -0.83 34.55 -10.66
C LYS A 471 -1.96 33.53 -10.73
N TRP A 472 -2.17 32.75 -9.68
CA TRP A 472 -3.32 31.84 -9.63
C TRP A 472 -4.62 32.60 -9.48
N ARG A 473 -4.68 33.60 -8.60
CA ARG A 473 -5.85 34.45 -8.41
C ARG A 473 -6.30 35.12 -9.70
N SER A 474 -5.37 35.63 -10.53
CA SER A 474 -5.71 36.29 -11.79
C SER A 474 -6.49 35.39 -12.77
N ASN A 475 -6.34 34.06 -12.66
CA ASN A 475 -7.11 33.12 -13.49
C ASN A 475 -8.60 33.07 -13.13
N PHE A 476 -8.97 33.54 -11.92
CA PHE A 476 -10.34 33.48 -11.40
C PHE A 476 -11.01 34.85 -11.32
N VAL A 477 -10.28 35.95 -11.59
CA VAL A 477 -10.86 37.29 -11.65
C VAL A 477 -11.89 37.34 -12.78
N GLY A 478 -13.15 37.59 -12.44
CA GLY A 478 -14.27 37.66 -13.39
C GLY A 478 -15.02 36.35 -13.64
N GLN A 479 -14.64 35.25 -12.97
CA GLN A 479 -15.39 33.99 -13.02
C GLN A 479 -16.24 33.80 -11.75
N VAL A 480 -17.46 33.29 -11.88
CA VAL A 480 -18.31 32.91 -10.74
C VAL A 480 -17.87 31.53 -10.23
N VAL A 481 -16.72 31.49 -9.55
CA VAL A 481 -16.20 30.26 -8.91
C VAL A 481 -16.14 30.49 -7.41
N LEU A 482 -16.72 29.56 -6.64
CA LEU A 482 -16.62 29.54 -5.18
C LEU A 482 -15.18 29.17 -4.78
N VAL A 483 -14.33 30.17 -4.69
CA VAL A 483 -12.97 30.06 -4.15
C VAL A 483 -12.94 30.53 -2.71
N LYS A 484 -12.15 29.87 -1.88
CA LYS A 484 -12.02 30.26 -0.47
C LYS A 484 -11.00 31.38 -0.31
N PRO A 485 -11.21 32.30 0.65
CA PRO A 485 -10.24 33.33 0.94
C PRO A 485 -8.94 32.73 1.47
N VAL A 486 -7.81 33.27 1.02
CA VAL A 486 -6.46 32.91 1.43
C VAL A 486 -5.85 34.07 2.21
N TRP A 487 -5.49 33.80 3.46
CA TRP A 487 -4.79 34.73 4.34
C TRP A 487 -3.30 34.45 4.28
N VAL A 488 -2.50 35.48 4.07
CA VAL A 488 -1.03 35.42 4.12
C VAL A 488 -0.60 36.05 5.42
N LEU A 489 -0.16 35.22 6.36
CA LEU A 489 0.26 35.65 7.69
C LEU A 489 1.78 35.66 7.81
N SER A 490 2.29 36.69 8.49
CA SER A 490 3.68 36.73 8.91
C SER A 490 3.97 35.60 9.89
N MET A 491 5.10 34.91 9.69
CA MET A 491 5.60 33.90 10.61
C MET A 491 5.98 34.45 11.99
N ARG A 492 6.06 35.78 12.16
CA ARG A 492 6.30 36.44 13.44
C ARG A 492 5.23 36.13 14.48
N VAL A 493 3.97 35.92 14.07
CA VAL A 493 2.86 35.55 14.97
C VAL A 493 3.12 34.24 15.75
N LEU A 494 4.17 33.50 15.39
CA LEU A 494 4.56 32.22 15.97
C LEU A 494 5.77 32.32 16.91
N GLU A 495 6.30 33.52 17.14
CA GLU A 495 7.43 33.76 18.06
C GLU A 495 7.01 33.58 19.52
N HIS A 496 7.82 32.87 20.29
CA HIS A 496 7.54 32.57 21.70
C HIS A 496 7.40 33.84 22.55
N GLN A 497 8.13 34.91 22.23
CA GLN A 497 8.10 36.17 22.97
C GLN A 497 6.73 36.85 22.91
N LEU A 498 6.02 36.72 21.77
CA LEU A 498 4.68 37.28 21.61
C LEU A 498 3.64 36.58 22.48
N TRP A 499 3.88 35.30 22.80
CA TRP A 499 2.95 34.50 23.60
C TRP A 499 3.25 34.58 25.10
N ALA A 500 4.44 35.07 25.46
CA ALA A 500 4.84 35.29 26.85
C ALA A 500 4.39 36.65 27.40
N ALA A 501 4.09 37.61 26.53
CA ALA A 501 3.43 38.85 26.94
C ALA A 501 1.93 38.56 27.15
N GLU A 502 1.39 38.87 28.33
CA GLU A 502 0.01 38.57 28.78
C GLU A 502 -1.11 39.34 28.01
N GLY A 503 -0.88 39.66 26.74
CA GLY A 503 -1.86 40.30 25.86
C GLY A 503 -2.48 39.31 24.87
N GLU A 504 -3.77 39.50 24.59
CA GLU A 504 -4.47 38.78 23.54
C GLU A 504 -3.82 39.11 22.18
N VAL A 505 -3.21 38.12 21.52
CA VAL A 505 -2.57 38.31 20.22
C VAL A 505 -3.64 38.49 19.16
N ASP A 506 -3.75 39.71 18.62
CA ASP A 506 -4.57 39.99 17.45
C ASP A 506 -3.90 39.40 16.19
N VAL A 507 -4.42 38.26 15.73
CA VAL A 507 -3.93 37.53 14.55
C VAL A 507 -4.05 38.38 13.28
N GLU A 508 -5.05 39.26 13.18
CA GLU A 508 -5.27 40.07 11.97
C GLU A 508 -4.18 41.12 11.78
N SER A 509 -3.59 41.63 12.87
CA SER A 509 -2.44 42.55 12.81
C SER A 509 -1.19 41.96 12.11
N TYR A 510 -1.10 40.63 12.02
CA TYR A 510 -0.03 39.91 11.32
C TYR A 510 -0.41 39.49 9.90
N CYS A 511 -1.58 39.90 9.41
CA CYS A 511 -2.01 39.64 8.05
C CYS A 511 -1.29 40.58 7.08
N LEU A 512 -0.42 40.01 6.25
CA LEU A 512 0.30 40.73 5.21
C LEU A 512 -0.57 40.95 3.98
N SER A 513 -1.48 40.02 3.70
CA SER A 513 -2.42 40.11 2.58
C SER A 513 -3.59 39.14 2.76
N LYS A 514 -4.75 39.54 2.25
CA LYS A 514 -5.92 38.67 2.10
C LYS A 514 -6.28 38.58 0.62
N LEU A 515 -6.32 37.37 0.10
CA LEU A 515 -6.63 37.05 -1.29
C LEU A 515 -7.92 36.23 -1.34
N GLY A 516 -8.59 36.21 -2.49
CA GLY A 516 -9.99 35.76 -2.61
C GLY A 516 -10.80 36.97 -2.99
#